data_AF-A0A402A5V0-F1
#
_entry.id   AF-A0A402A5V0-F1
#
_cell.length_a   1.000
_cell.length_b   1.000
_cell.length_c   1.000
_cell.angle_alpha   90.00
_cell.angle_beta   90.00
_cell.angle_gamma   90.00
#
_symmetry.space_group_name_H-M   'P 1'
#
loop_
_entity.id
_entity.type
_entity.pdbx_description
1 polymer ?
#
loop_
_entity_poly.entity_id
_entity_poly.type
_entity_poly.pdbx_seq_one_letter_code
_entity_poly.pdbx_strand_id
1 'polypeptide(L)'
;MDTLVQRLAERPQPVTVGGPRPNVQDFQQRLEQIGYVFIKFTDTRGGTDLGFKVDKGATDLSGAHFAQASGIAHVEGTLTLNYQKVRCIADIDLATLQGTGNLVL
;
A
#
# COMPACT_ATOMS: atom_id res chain seq x y z
N MET A 1 -10.98 -13.81 -19.50
CA MET A 1 -10.32 -14.37 -18.31
C MET A 1 -9.74 -13.18 -17.57
N ASP A 2 -10.32 -12.84 -16.43
CA ASP A 2 -9.97 -11.62 -15.72
C ASP A 2 -8.86 -11.92 -14.70
N THR A 3 -7.70 -11.29 -14.89
CA THR A 3 -6.51 -11.56 -14.09
C THR A 3 -6.61 -10.90 -12.72
N LEU A 4 -5.81 -11.33 -11.74
CA LEU A 4 -5.72 -10.61 -10.46
C LEU A 4 -5.36 -9.13 -10.68
N VAL A 5 -4.44 -8.85 -11.60
CA VAL A 5 -3.98 -7.49 -11.91
C VAL A 5 -5.13 -6.62 -12.41
N GLN A 6 -5.92 -7.12 -13.36
CA GLN A 6 -7.08 -6.39 -13.90
C GLN A 6 -8.10 -6.05 -12.80
N ARG A 7 -8.50 -7.04 -11.98
CA ARG A 7 -9.41 -6.81 -10.85
C ARG A 7 -8.92 -5.75 -9.85
N LEU A 8 -7.61 -5.73 -9.58
CA LEU A 8 -7.00 -4.74 -8.69
C LEU A 8 -6.79 -3.37 -9.35
N ALA A 9 -6.82 -3.29 -10.69
CA ALA A 9 -6.68 -2.06 -11.46
C ALA A 9 -8.02 -1.40 -11.81
N GLU A 10 -9.11 -2.17 -11.87
CA GLU A 10 -10.44 -1.68 -12.26
C GLU A 10 -11.02 -0.65 -11.29
N ARG A 11 -10.74 -0.77 -9.99
CA ARG A 11 -11.26 0.13 -8.96
C ARG A 11 -10.39 0.14 -7.71
N PRO A 12 -10.42 1.23 -6.92
CA PRO A 12 -9.90 1.22 -5.56
C PRO A 12 -10.55 0.11 -4.73
N GLN A 13 -9.73 -0.64 -4.00
CA GLN A 13 -10.14 -1.73 -3.13
C GLN A 13 -9.66 -1.48 -1.69
N PRO A 14 -10.36 -2.04 -0.69
CA PRO A 14 -9.90 -1.96 0.69
C PRO A 14 -8.53 -2.60 0.88
N VAL A 15 -7.63 -1.87 1.54
CA VAL A 15 -6.29 -2.32 1.87
C VAL A 15 -5.98 -2.09 3.35
N THR A 16 -4.96 -2.80 3.84
CA THR A 16 -4.34 -2.54 5.15
C THR A 16 -2.83 -2.68 5.06
N VAL A 17 -2.11 -2.07 6.00
CA VAL A 17 -0.66 -2.29 6.13
C VAL A 17 -0.40 -3.76 6.43
N GLY A 18 0.42 -4.40 5.60
CA GLY A 18 0.75 -5.82 5.70
C GLY A 18 1.75 -6.14 6.81
N GLY A 19 1.97 -7.44 7.01
CA GLY A 19 2.84 -7.98 8.07
C GLY A 19 2.07 -8.56 9.26
N PRO A 20 2.76 -9.25 10.19
CA PRO A 20 2.10 -10.03 11.25
C PRO A 20 1.45 -9.19 12.36
N ARG A 21 2.01 -8.01 12.65
CA ARG A 21 1.50 -7.05 13.65
C ARG A 21 1.81 -5.62 13.20
N PRO A 22 1.05 -5.09 12.21
CA PRO A 22 1.29 -3.75 11.69
C PRO A 22 1.07 -2.69 12.78
N ASN A 23 1.97 -1.72 12.85
CA ASN A 23 1.86 -0.53 13.69
C ASN A 23 2.41 0.68 12.94
N VAL A 24 2.06 1.88 13.40
CA VAL A 24 2.38 3.15 12.72
C VAL A 24 3.90 3.39 12.69
N GLN A 25 4.62 3.03 13.75
CA GLN A 25 6.06 3.23 13.83
C GLN A 25 6.82 2.36 12.82
N ASP A 26 6.47 1.07 12.73
CA ASP A 26 7.06 0.16 11.74
C ASP A 26 6.72 0.59 10.31
N PHE A 27 5.49 1.09 10.10
CA PHE A 27 5.08 1.60 8.80
C PHE A 27 5.88 2.86 8.41
N GLN A 28 6.05 3.81 9.33
CA GLN A 28 6.91 4.98 9.15
C GLN A 28 8.35 4.58 8.80
N GLN A 29 8.94 3.67 9.57
CA GLN A 29 10.30 3.19 9.35
C GLN A 29 10.46 2.57 7.96
N ARG A 30 9.44 1.82 7.51
CA ARG A 30 9.41 1.21 6.17
C ARG A 30 9.34 2.24 5.05
N LEU A 31 8.58 3.31 5.24
CA LEU A 31 8.43 4.39 4.25
C LEU A 31 9.71 5.24 4.16
N GLU A 32 10.23 5.70 5.30
CA GLU A 32 11.27 6.72 5.34
C GLU A 32 12.68 6.12 5.22
N GLN A 33 12.96 5.07 6.00
CA GLN A 33 14.31 4.54 6.17
C GLN A 33 14.58 3.33 5.27
N ILE A 34 13.71 2.32 5.29
CA ILE A 34 13.90 1.07 4.54
C ILE A 34 13.54 1.26 3.06
N GLY A 35 12.50 2.05 2.78
CA GLY A 35 11.98 2.26 1.43
C GLY A 35 11.26 1.04 0.83
N TYR A 36 10.70 0.15 1.67
CA TYR A 36 9.98 -1.04 1.23
C TYR A 36 8.83 -1.37 2.18
N VAL A 37 7.61 -1.43 1.63
CA VAL A 37 6.36 -1.62 2.38
C VAL A 37 5.61 -2.87 1.94
N PHE A 38 4.68 -3.31 2.78
CA PHE A 38 3.71 -4.34 2.46
C PHE A 38 2.31 -3.74 2.54
N ILE A 39 1.52 -3.92 1.51
CA ILE A 39 0.11 -3.51 1.46
C ILE A 39 -0.72 -4.75 1.15
N LYS A 40 -1.73 -5.01 1.97
CA LYS A 40 -2.62 -6.15 1.84
C LYS A 40 -3.97 -5.72 1.28
N PHE A 41 -4.33 -6.23 0.11
CA PHE A 41 -5.69 -6.17 -0.40
C PHE A 41 -6.54 -7.20 0.32
N THR A 42 -7.58 -6.76 1.03
CA THR A 42 -8.34 -7.61 1.95
C THR A 42 -9.55 -8.28 1.30
N ASP A 43 -10.09 -7.70 0.22
CA ASP A 43 -11.27 -8.21 -0.49
C ASP A 43 -10.94 -9.29 -1.55
N THR A 44 -9.70 -9.74 -1.62
CA THR A 44 -9.30 -10.86 -2.47
C THR A 44 -9.45 -12.20 -1.71
N ARG A 45 -9.67 -13.30 -2.44
CA ARG A 45 -9.79 -14.64 -1.82
C ARG A 45 -8.47 -15.02 -1.13
N GLY A 46 -8.47 -15.03 0.20
CA GLY A 46 -7.29 -15.30 1.03
C GLY A 46 -6.42 -14.07 1.33
N GLY A 47 -6.79 -12.89 0.82
CA GLY A 47 -5.99 -11.69 0.86
C GLY A 47 -4.83 -11.71 -0.14
N THR A 48 -4.35 -10.52 -0.53
CA THR A 48 -3.20 -10.38 -1.41
C THR A 48 -2.22 -9.39 -0.79
N ASP A 49 -1.16 -9.92 -0.19
CA ASP A 49 -0.06 -9.14 0.37
C ASP A 49 0.94 -8.79 -0.74
N LEU A 50 1.04 -7.50 -1.07
CA LEU A 50 1.97 -6.98 -2.06
C LEU A 50 3.12 -6.25 -1.35
N GLY A 51 4.34 -6.74 -1.56
CA GLY A 51 5.56 -6.05 -1.16
C GLY A 51 6.11 -5.25 -2.32
N PHE A 52 6.45 -3.98 -2.10
CA PHE A 52 7.06 -3.14 -3.14
C PHE A 52 8.00 -2.08 -2.59
N LYS A 53 8.95 -1.67 -3.44
CA LYS A 53 9.85 -0.56 -3.15
C LYS A 53 9.07 0.76 -3.28
N VAL A 54 9.19 1.61 -2.28
CA VAL A 54 8.53 2.90 -2.22
C VAL A 54 9.17 3.83 -3.25
N ASP A 55 8.32 4.46 -4.07
CA ASP A 55 8.71 5.58 -4.92
C ASP A 55 8.60 6.87 -4.11
N LYS A 56 9.74 7.33 -3.59
CA LYS A 56 9.83 8.54 -2.75
C LYS A 56 9.42 9.81 -3.49
N GLY A 57 9.44 9.83 -4.82
CA GLY A 57 9.05 11.00 -5.62
C GLY A 57 7.53 11.11 -5.84
N ALA A 58 6.82 9.99 -5.73
CA ALA A 58 5.37 9.92 -5.92
C ALA A 58 4.59 9.69 -4.61
N THR A 59 5.28 9.27 -3.55
CA THR A 59 4.70 9.11 -2.20
C THR A 59 4.57 10.48 -1.54
N ASP A 60 3.37 10.81 -1.07
CA ASP A 60 3.08 12.03 -0.31
C ASP A 60 2.74 11.69 1.14
N LEU A 61 3.62 12.13 2.05
CA LEU A 61 3.50 11.95 3.50
C LEU A 61 3.21 13.28 4.23
N SER A 62 2.92 14.36 3.50
CA SER A 62 2.69 15.69 4.09
C SER A 62 1.48 15.72 5.03
N GLY A 63 0.45 14.91 4.74
CA GLY A 63 -0.73 14.71 5.58
C GLY A 63 -0.61 13.59 6.63
N ALA A 64 0.55 12.95 6.75
CA ALA A 64 0.78 11.80 7.60
C ALA A 64 1.44 12.19 8.93
N HIS A 65 0.68 12.21 10.03
CA HIS A 65 1.18 12.57 11.35
C HIS A 65 1.50 11.33 12.19
N PHE A 66 2.61 10.65 11.87
CA PHE A 66 2.99 9.37 12.48
C PHE A 66 3.08 9.39 14.02
N ALA A 67 3.58 10.47 14.61
CA ALA A 67 3.67 10.62 16.07
C ALA A 67 2.29 10.67 16.76
N GLN A 68 1.24 11.08 16.05
CA GLN A 68 -0.13 11.19 16.54
C GLN A 68 -1.02 10.03 16.06
N ALA A 69 -0.48 9.12 15.25
CA ALA A 69 -1.24 8.07 14.56
C ALA A 69 -2.50 8.63 13.87
N SER A 70 -2.36 9.73 13.14
CA SER A 70 -3.47 10.43 12.48
C SER A 70 -3.10 10.93 11.09
N GLY A 71 -4.13 11.21 10.29
CA GLY A 71 -3.97 11.65 8.91
C GLY A 71 -3.79 10.49 7.92
N ILE A 72 -3.46 10.84 6.69
CA ILE A 72 -3.40 9.90 5.56
C ILE A 72 -1.99 9.91 4.97
N ALA A 73 -1.43 8.72 4.77
CA ALA A 73 -0.21 8.51 4.00
C ALA A 73 -0.57 8.03 2.60
N HIS A 74 -0.21 8.80 1.57
CA HIS A 74 -0.31 8.40 0.18
C HIS A 74 0.98 7.72 -0.24
N VAL A 75 0.91 6.42 -0.55
CA VAL A 75 2.08 5.58 -0.80
C VAL A 75 2.03 4.99 -2.18
N GLU A 76 3.11 5.15 -2.93
CA GLU A 76 3.26 4.58 -4.25
C GLU A 76 4.53 3.75 -4.39
N GLY A 77 4.48 2.78 -5.29
CA GLY A 77 5.68 2.04 -5.70
C GLY A 77 5.40 1.06 -6.82
N THR A 78 6.48 0.56 -7.43
CA THR A 78 6.39 -0.37 -8.56
C THR A 78 6.72 -1.79 -8.14
N LEU A 79 5.99 -2.76 -8.67
CA LEU A 79 6.27 -4.19 -8.50
C LEU A 79 5.99 -4.96 -9.79
N THR A 80 6.45 -6.21 -9.83
CA THR A 80 6.04 -7.16 -10.88
C THR A 80 5.05 -8.16 -10.29
N LEU A 81 3.83 -8.17 -10.79
CA LEU A 81 2.77 -9.11 -10.38
C LEU A 81 2.35 -9.93 -11.59
N ASN A 82 2.40 -11.26 -11.50
CA ASN A 82 2.08 -12.17 -12.62
C ASN A 82 2.80 -11.79 -13.92
N TYR A 83 4.10 -11.50 -13.85
CA TYR A 83 4.95 -11.08 -14.98
C TYR A 83 4.62 -9.70 -15.58
N GLN A 84 3.69 -8.94 -15.00
CA GLN A 84 3.35 -7.60 -15.42
C GLN A 84 3.95 -6.57 -14.46
N LYS A 85 4.68 -5.58 -14.99
CA LYS A 85 5.10 -4.42 -14.22
C LYS A 85 3.87 -3.55 -13.96
N VAL A 86 3.64 -3.21 -12.71
CA VAL A 86 2.51 -2.41 -12.26
C VAL A 86 2.97 -1.44 -11.19
N ARG A 87 2.24 -0.34 -11.03
CA ARG A 87 2.36 0.58 -9.89
C ARG A 87 1.24 0.31 -8.91
N CYS A 88 1.57 0.14 -7.64
CA CYS A 88 0.62 0.13 -6.55
C CYS A 88 0.49 1.55 -6.00
N ILE A 89 -0.75 2.01 -5.83
CA ILE A 89 -1.10 3.28 -5.21
C ILE A 89 -2.00 2.94 -4.01
N ALA A 90 -1.69 3.46 -2.83
CA ALA A 90 -2.46 3.21 -1.62
C ALA A 90 -2.51 4.45 -0.72
N ASP A 91 -3.72 4.82 -0.33
CA ASP A 91 -3.98 5.82 0.71
C ASP A 91 -4.29 5.09 2.02
N ILE A 92 -3.49 5.35 3.05
CA ILE A 92 -3.58 4.66 4.34
C ILE A 92 -3.89 5.67 5.45
N ASP A 93 -5.00 5.47 6.15
CA ASP A 93 -5.32 6.17 7.39
C ASP A 93 -4.42 5.64 8.52
N LEU A 94 -3.65 6.52 9.15
CA LEU A 94 -2.68 6.13 10.18
C LEU A 94 -3.31 5.70 11.50
N ALA A 95 -4.55 6.09 11.81
CA ALA A 95 -5.23 5.70 13.04
C ALA A 95 -5.67 4.23 12.99
N THR A 96 -5.99 3.74 11.80
CA THR A 96 -6.52 2.38 11.59
C THR A 96 -5.57 1.46 10.86
N LEU A 97 -4.55 2.00 10.18
CA LEU A 97 -3.70 1.32 9.20
C LEU A 97 -4.48 0.63 8.09
N GLN A 98 -5.66 1.17 7.77
CA GLN A 98 -6.54 0.74 6.69
C GLN A 98 -6.72 1.87 5.69
N GLY A 99 -7.19 1.53 4.49
CA GLY A 99 -7.55 2.53 3.51
C GLY A 99 -7.90 1.91 2.17
N THR A 100 -7.56 2.59 1.10
CA THR A 100 -7.88 2.14 -0.27
C THR A 100 -6.63 2.09 -1.13
N GLY A 101 -6.56 1.10 -2.01
CA GLY A 101 -5.49 1.01 -3.00
C GLY A 101 -5.93 0.37 -4.29
N ASN A 102 -5.15 0.59 -5.34
CA ASN A 102 -5.35 0.01 -6.66
C ASN A 102 -4.01 -0.19 -7.37
N LEU A 103 -4.05 -0.96 -8.45
CA LEU A 103 -2.93 -1.09 -9.38
C LEU A 103 -3.13 -0.18 -10.58
N VAL A 104 -2.02 0.29 -11.15
CA VAL A 104 -1.95 1.02 -12.42
C VAL A 104 -0.97 0.29 -13.34
N LEU A 105 -1.35 0.15 -14.61
CA LEU A 105 -0.61 -0.58 -15.64
C LEU A 105 0.42 0.30 -16.36
#